data_AF-A0A1W9GGR4-F1
#
_entry.id   AF-A0A1W9GGR4-F1
#
_cell.length_a   1.000
_cell.length_b   1.000
_cell.length_c   1.000
_cell.angle_alpha   90.00
_cell.angle_beta   90.00
_cell.angle_gamma   90.00
#
_symmetry.space_group_name_H-M   'P 1'
#
loop_
_entity.id
_entity.type
_entity.pdbx_description
1 polymer ?
#
loop_
_entity_poly.entity_id
_entity_poly.type
_entity_poly.pdbx_seq_one_letter_code
_entity_poly.pdbx_strand_id
1 'polypeptide(L)'
;MRNKEAHDRIANLQITSGSEIPQDAEITDLWKQLKQKMVLARQYDWLARYAKSKNLTALELSIERDTFEKQDGIDVSLLLKANVEQTPCGSFRVKQGAAGGAELFARFEFPIREYTKVTMKEAAKQHGFLEILEMSWFCHEPINGKPCGMCKPCVNVVAQGMGYRLTKKALFRCYVVQFVRKSPLSKLKLPRQLYHWVRHGSVGPEVAQTGGVSGPL
;
A
#
# COMPACT_ATOMS: atom_id res chain seq x y z
N MET A 1 -5.17 26.98 -14.16
CA MET A 1 -4.58 25.63 -14.13
C MET A 1 -3.47 25.57 -15.18
N ARG A 2 -2.25 25.10 -14.86
CA ARG A 2 -1.06 25.25 -15.73
C ARG A 2 -1.10 24.42 -17.04
N ASN A 3 -2.04 23.48 -17.19
CA ASN A 3 -2.22 22.71 -18.42
C ASN A 3 -3.72 22.43 -18.64
N LYS A 4 -4.35 23.13 -19.59
CA LYS A 4 -5.78 23.02 -19.90
C LYS A 4 -6.15 21.67 -20.53
N GLU A 5 -5.27 21.13 -21.38
CA GLU A 5 -5.47 19.84 -22.02
C GLU A 5 -5.46 18.68 -21.00
N ALA A 6 -4.62 18.75 -19.96
CA ALA A 6 -4.63 17.78 -18.87
C ALA A 6 -5.88 17.91 -18.00
N HIS A 7 -6.33 19.13 -17.73
CA HIS A 7 -7.59 19.39 -17.01
C HIS A 7 -8.79 18.77 -17.73
N ASP A 8 -8.89 18.99 -19.04
CA ASP A 8 -10.05 18.57 -19.83
C ASP A 8 -10.12 17.03 -20.01
N ARG A 9 -9.04 16.31 -19.65
CA ARG A 9 -8.99 14.83 -19.60
C ARG A 9 -9.46 14.24 -18.27
N ILE A 10 -9.65 15.06 -17.23
CA ILE A 10 -10.08 14.59 -15.92
C ILE A 10 -11.61 14.63 -15.86
N ALA A 11 -12.23 13.46 -15.81
CA ALA A 11 -13.67 13.35 -15.60
C ALA A 11 -14.08 13.77 -14.17
N ASN A 12 -15.38 13.96 -13.96
CA ASN A 12 -15.94 14.25 -12.64
C ASN A 12 -15.56 13.16 -11.62
N LEU A 13 -15.25 13.60 -10.39
CA LEU A 13 -14.96 12.69 -9.28
C LEU A 13 -16.17 11.79 -9.01
N GLN A 14 -15.93 10.49 -9.00
CA GLN A 14 -16.90 9.49 -8.56
C GLN A 14 -16.49 8.97 -7.19
N ILE A 15 -17.40 9.07 -6.22
CA ILE A 15 -17.21 8.54 -4.87
C ILE A 15 -18.16 7.35 -4.73
N THR A 16 -17.64 6.23 -4.24
CA THR A 16 -18.44 5.03 -3.95
C THR A 16 -18.03 4.53 -2.57
N SER A 17 -19.01 4.37 -1.69
CA SER A 17 -18.76 3.80 -0.37
C SER A 17 -18.43 2.32 -0.50
N GLY A 18 -17.53 1.81 0.34
CA GLY A 18 -17.17 0.38 0.34
C GLY A 18 -18.37 -0.56 0.56
N SER A 19 -19.41 -0.08 1.25
CA SER A 19 -20.68 -0.79 1.46
C SER A 19 -21.59 -0.82 0.23
N GLU A 20 -21.40 0.09 -0.72
CA GLU A 20 -22.18 0.15 -1.97
C GLU A 20 -21.62 -0.77 -3.05
N ILE A 21 -20.39 -1.27 -2.86
CA ILE A 21 -19.77 -2.22 -3.78
C ILE A 21 -20.50 -3.56 -3.66
N PRO A 22 -21.17 -4.06 -4.72
CA PRO A 22 -21.91 -5.31 -4.65
C PRO A 22 -21.05 -6.48 -4.16
N GLN A 23 -21.68 -7.40 -3.46
CA GLN A 23 -21.06 -8.69 -3.16
C GLN A 23 -20.92 -9.50 -4.45
N ASP A 24 -19.85 -10.28 -4.51
CA ASP A 24 -19.58 -11.17 -5.64
C ASP A 24 -18.85 -12.40 -5.08
N ALA A 25 -19.59 -13.50 -4.95
CA ALA A 25 -19.07 -14.72 -4.33
C ALA A 25 -17.88 -15.28 -5.12
N GLU A 26 -17.93 -15.24 -6.45
CA GLU A 26 -16.87 -15.73 -7.32
C GLU A 26 -15.55 -14.99 -7.07
N ILE A 27 -15.56 -13.65 -7.11
CA ILE A 27 -14.37 -12.84 -6.86
C ILE A 27 -13.89 -13.00 -5.42
N THR A 28 -14.82 -12.94 -4.45
CA THR A 28 -14.47 -13.01 -3.03
C THR A 28 -13.89 -14.37 -2.67
N ASP A 29 -14.43 -15.47 -3.22
CA ASP A 29 -13.93 -16.81 -2.95
C ASP A 29 -12.59 -17.08 -3.63
N LEU A 30 -12.39 -16.57 -4.85
CA LEU A 30 -11.07 -16.60 -5.51
C LEU A 30 -10.02 -15.85 -4.69
N TRP A 31 -10.36 -14.65 -4.18
CA TRP A 31 -9.49 -13.91 -3.27
C TRP A 31 -9.18 -14.68 -1.98
N LYS A 32 -10.18 -15.32 -1.36
CA LYS A 32 -9.98 -16.15 -0.15
C LYS A 32 -9.01 -17.29 -0.42
N GLN A 33 -9.18 -18.00 -1.54
CA GLN A 33 -8.31 -19.11 -1.94
C GLN A 33 -6.87 -18.64 -2.18
N LEU A 34 -6.68 -17.52 -2.87
CA LEU A 34 -5.35 -16.94 -3.10
C LEU A 34 -4.69 -16.49 -1.81
N LYS A 35 -5.46 -15.86 -0.92
CA LYS A 35 -4.95 -15.36 0.36
C LYS A 35 -4.41 -16.47 1.29
N GLN A 36 -4.85 -17.71 1.11
CA GLN A 36 -4.28 -18.87 1.81
C GLN A 36 -2.87 -19.24 1.32
N LYS A 37 -2.50 -18.82 0.11
CA LYS A 37 -1.25 -19.21 -0.58
C LYS A 37 -0.22 -18.09 -0.66
N MET A 38 -0.66 -16.83 -0.55
CA MET A 38 0.19 -15.66 -0.77
C MET A 38 -0.23 -14.44 0.06
N VAL A 39 0.68 -13.46 0.16
CA VAL A 39 0.39 -12.18 0.81
C VAL A 39 -0.55 -11.35 -0.07
N LEU A 40 -1.83 -11.31 0.29
CA LEU A 40 -2.86 -10.62 -0.47
C LEU A 40 -3.74 -9.72 0.41
N ALA A 41 -3.71 -8.43 0.13
CA ALA A 41 -4.52 -7.43 0.83
C ALA A 41 -6.01 -7.56 0.47
N ARG A 42 -6.89 -7.15 1.40
CA ARG A 42 -8.35 -7.12 1.16
C ARG A 42 -8.75 -6.15 0.04
N GLN A 43 -7.88 -5.19 -0.30
CA GLN A 43 -8.15 -4.24 -1.38
C GLN A 43 -8.39 -4.91 -2.73
N TYR A 44 -7.71 -6.03 -3.01
CA TYR A 44 -7.85 -6.70 -4.29
C TYR A 44 -9.22 -7.35 -4.47
N ASP A 45 -9.87 -7.82 -3.39
CA ASP A 45 -11.25 -8.30 -3.43
C ASP A 45 -12.21 -7.17 -3.83
N TRP A 46 -12.28 -6.09 -3.04
CA TRP A 46 -13.27 -5.05 -3.30
C TRP A 46 -12.97 -4.22 -4.56
N LEU A 47 -11.71 -4.04 -4.96
CA LEU A 47 -11.37 -3.39 -6.24
C LEU A 47 -11.83 -4.21 -7.44
N ALA A 48 -11.66 -5.54 -7.39
CA ALA A 48 -12.09 -6.42 -8.47
C ALA A 48 -13.63 -6.44 -8.57
N ARG A 49 -14.34 -6.50 -7.43
CA ARG A 49 -15.80 -6.38 -7.37
C ARG A 49 -16.29 -5.04 -7.89
N TYR A 50 -15.63 -3.95 -7.48
CA TYR A 50 -15.94 -2.61 -7.97
C TYR A 50 -15.80 -2.54 -9.49
N ALA A 51 -14.65 -2.99 -10.03
CA ALA A 51 -14.42 -3.01 -11.47
C ALA A 51 -15.48 -3.81 -12.23
N LYS A 52 -15.86 -5.01 -11.73
CA LYS A 52 -16.94 -5.81 -12.30
C LYS A 52 -18.29 -5.07 -12.26
N SER A 53 -18.65 -4.48 -11.12
CA SER A 53 -19.92 -3.77 -10.94
C SER A 53 -20.08 -2.52 -11.81
N LYS A 54 -18.97 -1.87 -12.16
CA LYS A 54 -18.92 -0.68 -13.02
C LYS A 54 -18.63 -1.00 -14.49
N ASN A 55 -18.59 -2.29 -14.84
CA ASN A 55 -18.20 -2.79 -16.16
C ASN A 55 -16.84 -2.22 -16.64
N LEU A 56 -15.90 -2.02 -15.71
CA LEU A 56 -14.54 -1.62 -16.01
C LEU A 56 -13.72 -2.86 -16.40
N THR A 57 -12.95 -2.72 -17.47
CA THR A 57 -12.10 -3.78 -18.02
C THR A 57 -10.61 -3.44 -17.96
N ALA A 58 -10.27 -2.17 -17.73
CA ALA A 58 -8.91 -1.65 -17.66
C ALA A 58 -8.75 -0.65 -16.51
N LEU A 59 -9.10 -1.05 -15.28
CA LEU A 59 -8.88 -0.22 -14.11
C LEU A 59 -7.39 -0.21 -13.75
N GLU A 60 -6.73 0.94 -13.89
CA GLU A 60 -5.30 1.03 -13.61
C GLU A 60 -4.98 0.82 -12.13
N LEU A 61 -4.03 -0.07 -11.86
CA LEU A 61 -3.57 -0.40 -10.53
C LEU A 61 -2.06 -0.19 -10.42
N SER A 62 -1.68 0.64 -9.44
CA SER A 62 -0.29 0.94 -9.14
C SER A 62 0.37 -0.24 -8.41
N ILE A 63 0.98 -1.13 -9.18
CA ILE A 63 1.88 -2.18 -8.68
C ILE A 63 3.22 -1.95 -9.35
N GLU A 64 4.17 -1.42 -8.59
CA GLU A 64 5.54 -1.19 -9.06
C GLU A 64 6.40 -2.46 -8.98
N ARG A 65 7.51 -2.48 -9.72
CA ARG A 65 8.54 -3.50 -9.56
C ARG A 65 9.20 -3.34 -8.21
N ASP A 66 9.00 -4.36 -7.36
CA ASP A 66 9.77 -4.48 -6.13
C ASP A 66 11.18 -4.98 -6.46
N THR A 67 12.20 -4.27 -5.95
CA THR A 67 13.61 -4.68 -6.07
C THR A 67 14.10 -5.40 -4.82
N PHE A 68 13.25 -5.58 -3.81
CA PHE A 68 13.59 -6.30 -2.59
C PHE A 68 12.99 -7.69 -2.64
N GLU A 69 13.84 -8.69 -2.42
CA GLU A 69 13.37 -10.03 -2.08
C GLU A 69 12.61 -9.93 -0.76
N LYS A 70 11.29 -10.04 -0.84
CA LYS A 70 10.49 -10.26 0.35
C LYS A 70 10.82 -11.66 0.85
N GLN A 71 11.24 -11.73 2.10
CA GLN A 71 11.45 -13.00 2.80
C GLN A 71 10.13 -13.78 2.99
N ASP A 72 8.99 -13.15 2.71
CA ASP A 72 7.64 -13.62 3.01
C ASP A 72 6.88 -14.08 1.74
N GLY A 73 7.35 -15.14 1.09
CA GLY A 73 6.57 -15.92 0.11
C GLY A 73 6.21 -15.22 -1.22
N ILE A 74 5.27 -15.82 -1.95
CA ILE A 74 4.74 -15.29 -3.22
C ILE A 74 3.93 -14.03 -2.93
N ASP A 75 4.15 -12.98 -3.73
CA ASP A 75 3.36 -11.74 -3.68
C ASP A 75 2.73 -11.42 -5.05
N VAL A 76 1.94 -10.35 -5.10
CA VAL A 76 1.22 -9.94 -6.32
C VAL A 76 2.18 -9.61 -7.46
N SER A 77 3.32 -8.99 -7.17
CA SER A 77 4.32 -8.67 -8.20
C SER A 77 4.85 -9.94 -8.86
N LEU A 78 5.14 -10.97 -8.07
CA LEU A 78 5.60 -12.27 -8.57
C LEU A 78 4.50 -13.01 -9.35
N LEU A 79 3.26 -13.03 -8.85
CA LEU A 79 2.13 -13.63 -9.56
C LEU A 79 1.92 -12.98 -10.93
N LEU A 80 1.95 -11.66 -10.99
CA LEU A 80 1.77 -10.92 -12.23
C LEU A 80 2.95 -11.11 -13.18
N LYS A 81 4.18 -11.26 -12.70
CA LYS A 81 5.37 -11.44 -13.56
C LYS A 81 5.23 -12.57 -14.57
N ALA A 82 4.58 -13.68 -14.22
CA ALA A 82 4.36 -14.81 -15.12
C ALA A 82 3.09 -14.67 -15.99
N ASN A 83 2.10 -13.92 -15.51
CA ASN A 83 0.73 -13.97 -16.00
C ASN A 83 0.27 -12.73 -16.77
N VAL A 84 1.14 -11.75 -16.99
CA VAL A 84 0.81 -10.53 -17.76
C VAL A 84 1.49 -10.48 -19.11
N GLU A 85 0.86 -9.74 -20.02
CA GLU A 85 1.39 -9.37 -21.33
C GLU A 85 1.38 -7.85 -21.49
N GLN A 86 2.28 -7.33 -22.33
CA GLN A 86 2.35 -5.91 -22.60
C GLN A 86 1.25 -5.52 -23.61
N THR A 87 0.61 -4.40 -23.33
CA THR A 87 -0.42 -3.79 -24.18
C THR A 87 0.21 -2.88 -25.25
N PRO A 88 -0.50 -2.54 -26.33
CA PRO A 88 0.02 -1.60 -27.35
C PRO A 88 0.40 -0.22 -26.80
N CYS A 89 -0.20 0.23 -25.70
CA CYS A 89 0.12 1.49 -25.05
C CYS A 89 1.26 1.39 -24.01
N GLY A 90 1.92 0.24 -23.90
CA GLY A 90 3.04 0.02 -22.99
C GLY A 90 2.66 -0.34 -21.55
N SER A 91 1.36 -0.39 -21.23
CA SER A 91 0.82 -0.95 -19.97
C SER A 91 0.88 -2.49 -19.97
N PHE A 92 0.44 -3.13 -18.88
CA PHE A 92 0.40 -4.59 -18.75
C PHE A 92 -1.01 -5.05 -18.34
N ARG A 93 -1.47 -6.17 -18.92
CA ARG A 93 -2.74 -6.82 -18.56
C ARG A 93 -2.55 -8.30 -18.31
N VAL A 94 -3.45 -8.92 -17.56
CA VAL A 94 -3.44 -10.39 -17.38
C VAL A 94 -3.71 -11.08 -18.72
N LYS A 95 -2.92 -12.10 -19.05
CA LYS A 95 -3.08 -12.92 -20.26
C LYS A 95 -4.45 -13.60 -20.27
N GLN A 96 -5.03 -13.75 -21.45
CA GLN A 96 -6.22 -14.57 -21.59
C GLN A 96 -5.91 -16.03 -21.20
N GLY A 97 -6.76 -16.65 -20.38
CA GLY A 97 -6.54 -18.00 -19.89
C GLY A 97 -5.42 -18.13 -18.85
N ALA A 98 -4.95 -17.02 -18.27
CA ALA A 98 -4.03 -17.07 -17.13
C ALA A 98 -4.66 -17.88 -15.99
N ALA A 99 -3.86 -18.71 -15.33
CA ALA A 99 -4.28 -19.59 -14.26
C ALA A 99 -3.64 -19.19 -12.93
N GLY A 100 -3.97 -19.94 -11.86
CA GLY A 100 -3.31 -19.78 -10.56
C GLY A 100 -3.79 -18.56 -9.78
N GLY A 101 -4.95 -18.02 -10.11
CA GLY A 101 -5.58 -16.89 -9.44
C GLY A 101 -5.20 -15.51 -10.01
N ALA A 102 -4.46 -15.47 -11.11
CA ALA A 102 -4.26 -14.24 -11.86
C ALA A 102 -5.58 -13.65 -12.39
N GLU A 103 -6.61 -14.48 -12.53
CA GLU A 103 -7.97 -14.11 -12.94
C GLU A 103 -8.62 -13.07 -12.02
N LEU A 104 -8.24 -13.03 -10.73
CA LEU A 104 -8.66 -11.98 -9.79
C LEU A 104 -8.27 -10.58 -10.30
N PHE A 105 -7.23 -10.52 -11.12
CA PHE A 105 -6.64 -9.29 -11.62
C PHE A 105 -7.02 -8.98 -13.08
N ALA A 106 -7.91 -9.77 -13.70
CA ALA A 106 -8.23 -9.70 -15.12
C ALA A 106 -8.87 -8.37 -15.58
N ARG A 107 -9.38 -7.56 -14.65
CA ARG A 107 -10.01 -6.25 -14.93
C ARG A 107 -9.09 -5.06 -14.68
N PHE A 108 -7.81 -5.32 -14.39
CA PHE A 108 -6.84 -4.27 -14.11
C PHE A 108 -5.80 -4.14 -15.23
N GLU A 109 -5.23 -2.94 -15.31
CA GLU A 109 -4.01 -2.68 -16.06
C GLU A 109 -2.90 -2.18 -15.11
N PHE A 110 -1.63 -2.50 -15.42
CA PHE A 110 -0.48 -2.23 -14.55
C PHE A 110 0.56 -1.34 -15.24
N PRO A 111 0.27 -0.05 -15.45
CA PRO A 111 1.10 0.83 -16.28
C PRO A 111 2.52 1.04 -15.72
N ILE A 112 2.67 0.93 -14.39
CA ILE A 112 3.94 1.18 -13.72
C ILE A 112 4.69 -0.09 -13.30
N ARG A 113 4.27 -1.27 -13.80
CA ARG A 113 4.81 -2.58 -13.37
C ARG A 113 6.32 -2.67 -13.48
N GLU A 114 6.92 -2.07 -14.50
CA GLU A 114 8.37 -2.16 -14.72
C GLU A 114 9.17 -1.08 -14.00
N TYR A 115 8.49 -0.09 -13.43
CA TYR A 115 9.13 0.99 -12.71
C TYR A 115 9.47 0.55 -11.29
N THR A 116 10.67 0.85 -10.83
CA THR A 116 11.00 0.87 -9.40
C THR A 116 10.65 2.25 -8.85
N LYS A 117 10.66 2.44 -7.52
CA LYS A 117 10.45 3.80 -6.96
C LYS A 117 11.49 4.81 -7.44
N VAL A 118 12.73 4.36 -7.64
CA VAL A 118 13.82 5.21 -8.13
C VAL A 118 13.61 5.54 -9.61
N THR A 119 13.29 4.56 -10.46
CA THR A 119 13.08 4.85 -11.89
C THR A 119 11.80 5.68 -12.11
N MET A 120 10.78 5.50 -11.27
CA MET A 120 9.57 6.33 -11.28
C MET A 120 9.88 7.79 -10.91
N LYS A 121 10.77 8.02 -9.93
CA LYS A 121 11.25 9.36 -9.59
C LYS A 121 11.97 10.00 -10.78
N GLU A 122 12.88 9.27 -11.42
CA GLU A 122 13.62 9.81 -12.57
C GLU A 122 12.70 10.07 -13.77
N ALA A 123 11.74 9.18 -14.05
CA ALA A 123 10.72 9.41 -15.06
C ALA A 123 9.89 10.65 -14.76
N ALA A 124 9.46 10.84 -13.50
CA ALA A 124 8.70 12.03 -13.09
C ALA A 124 9.51 13.32 -13.23
N LYS A 125 10.83 13.27 -12.95
CA LYS A 125 11.74 14.39 -13.18
C LYS A 125 11.87 14.71 -14.66
N GLN A 126 12.09 13.70 -15.50
CA GLN A 126 12.23 13.85 -16.95
C GLN A 126 10.99 14.46 -17.60
N HIS A 127 9.81 14.11 -17.12
CA HIS A 127 8.53 14.57 -17.67
C HIS A 127 7.93 15.78 -16.92
N GLY A 128 8.68 16.39 -15.99
CA GLY A 128 8.29 17.64 -15.34
C GLY A 128 7.17 17.55 -14.29
N PHE A 129 6.89 16.36 -13.75
CA PHE A 129 5.86 16.14 -12.71
C PHE A 129 6.41 15.61 -11.38
N LEU A 130 7.71 15.73 -11.13
CA LEU A 130 8.34 15.33 -9.87
C LEU A 130 7.68 15.97 -8.64
N GLU A 131 7.33 17.26 -8.72
CA GLU A 131 6.67 17.99 -7.62
C GLU A 131 5.36 17.29 -7.20
N ILE A 132 4.55 16.86 -8.17
CA ILE A 132 3.30 16.13 -7.93
C ILE A 132 3.58 14.78 -7.26
N LEU A 133 4.58 14.04 -7.75
CA LEU A 133 4.97 12.76 -7.14
C LEU A 133 5.41 12.95 -5.68
N GLU A 134 6.11 14.04 -5.38
CA GLU A 134 6.62 14.34 -4.04
C GLU A 134 5.53 14.76 -3.04
N MET A 135 4.35 15.18 -3.50
CA MET A 135 3.18 15.44 -2.65
C MET A 135 2.57 14.17 -2.04
N SER A 136 2.93 12.98 -2.53
CA SER A 136 2.41 11.71 -2.00
C SER A 136 2.75 11.48 -0.53
N TRP A 137 1.81 10.96 0.26
CA TRP A 137 2.05 10.65 1.67
C TRP A 137 2.09 9.14 1.92
N PHE A 138 3.09 8.67 2.66
CA PHE A 138 3.30 7.22 2.91
C PHE A 138 3.38 6.86 4.40
N CYS A 139 3.59 7.82 5.30
CA CYS A 139 3.83 7.51 6.70
C CYS A 139 2.50 7.25 7.43
N HIS A 140 2.37 6.09 8.08
CA HIS A 140 1.15 5.77 8.84
C HIS A 140 0.96 6.59 10.12
N GLU A 141 2.05 7.08 10.71
CA GLU A 141 2.02 7.64 12.08
C GLU A 141 2.96 8.85 12.21
N PRO A 142 2.65 9.99 11.59
CA PRO A 142 3.54 11.17 11.62
C PRO A 142 3.94 11.60 13.03
N ILE A 143 5.17 12.10 13.16
CA ILE A 143 5.63 12.82 14.35
C ILE A 143 5.80 14.28 13.96
N ASN A 144 5.03 15.17 14.57
CA ASN A 144 5.01 16.61 14.27
C ASN A 144 4.84 16.90 12.77
N GLY A 145 3.88 16.23 12.12
CA GLY A 145 3.58 16.37 10.70
C GLY A 145 4.66 15.82 9.75
N LYS A 146 5.68 15.11 10.26
CA LYS A 146 6.79 14.58 9.46
C LYS A 146 6.84 13.05 9.51
N PRO A 147 7.38 12.38 8.48
CA PRO A 147 7.53 10.93 8.48
C PRO A 147 8.23 10.40 9.74
N CYS A 148 7.65 9.37 10.34
CA CYS A 148 8.05 8.93 11.67
C CYS A 148 9.32 8.10 11.70
N GLY A 149 9.76 7.51 10.58
CA GLY A 149 11.00 6.71 10.56
C GLY A 149 10.91 5.37 11.31
N MET A 150 9.72 4.93 11.72
CA MET A 150 9.56 3.69 12.49
C MET A 150 8.54 2.72 11.90
N CYS A 151 7.49 3.24 11.26
CA CYS A 151 6.47 2.40 10.63
C CYS A 151 7.03 1.65 9.40
N LYS A 152 6.38 0.56 9.00
CA LYS A 152 6.81 -0.27 7.87
C LYS A 152 7.02 0.54 6.57
N PRO A 153 6.11 1.44 6.17
CA PRO A 153 6.35 2.30 5.01
C PRO A 153 7.62 3.15 5.11
N CYS A 154 7.90 3.77 6.26
CA CYS A 154 9.12 4.56 6.45
C CYS A 154 10.40 3.73 6.29
N VAL A 155 10.41 2.50 6.81
CA VAL A 155 11.56 1.60 6.65
C VAL A 155 11.69 1.14 5.19
N ASN A 156 10.56 0.79 4.55
CA ASN A 156 10.54 0.33 3.16
C ASN A 156 11.02 1.40 2.18
N VAL A 157 10.60 2.65 2.33
CA VAL A 157 11.06 3.72 1.40
C VAL A 157 12.56 3.98 1.51
N VAL A 158 13.17 3.80 2.70
CA VAL A 158 14.63 3.89 2.84
C VAL A 158 15.30 2.73 2.13
N ALA A 159 14.81 1.50 2.33
CA ALA A 159 15.33 0.33 1.62
C ALA A 159 15.23 0.55 0.10
N GLN A 160 14.08 1.04 -0.39
CA GLN A 160 13.78 1.31 -1.80
C GLN A 160 14.48 2.52 -2.41
N GLY A 161 15.55 3.03 -1.80
CA GLY A 161 16.35 4.13 -2.35
C GLY A 161 15.68 5.52 -2.26
N MET A 162 14.56 5.63 -1.54
CA MET A 162 13.78 6.86 -1.38
C MET A 162 14.00 7.50 0.01
N GLY A 163 15.15 7.27 0.63
CA GLY A 163 15.48 7.78 1.97
C GLY A 163 15.49 9.31 2.07
N TYR A 164 15.70 10.03 0.97
CA TYR A 164 15.66 11.50 0.93
C TYR A 164 14.31 12.08 1.35
N ARG A 165 13.23 11.29 1.30
CA ARG A 165 11.89 11.69 1.76
C ARG A 165 11.77 11.77 3.29
N LEU A 166 12.79 11.36 4.03
CA LEU A 166 12.81 11.37 5.49
C LEU A 166 13.73 12.45 6.03
N THR A 167 13.34 13.06 7.16
CA THR A 167 14.26 13.91 7.92
C THR A 167 15.42 13.09 8.50
N LYS A 168 16.55 13.76 8.82
CA LYS A 168 17.70 13.12 9.51
C LYS A 168 17.29 12.35 10.77
N LYS A 169 16.40 12.92 11.60
CA LYS A 169 15.87 12.25 12.80
C LYS A 169 15.06 10.99 12.48
N ALA A 170 14.27 11.02 11.40
CA ALA A 170 13.49 9.87 10.95
C ALA A 170 14.39 8.78 10.34
N LEU A 171 15.43 9.16 9.57
CA LEU A 171 16.42 8.23 9.06
C LEU A 171 17.15 7.50 10.19
N PHE A 172 17.57 8.22 11.23
CA PHE A 172 18.18 7.60 12.41
C PHE A 172 17.25 6.54 13.03
N ARG A 173 15.97 6.85 13.24
CA ARG A 173 15.00 5.89 13.75
C ARG A 173 14.83 4.69 12.82
N CYS A 174 14.87 4.88 11.49
CA CYS A 174 14.83 3.77 10.53
C CYS A 174 16.02 2.83 10.71
N TYR A 175 17.23 3.37 10.89
CA TYR A 175 18.43 2.56 11.11
C TYR A 175 18.38 1.82 12.44
N VAL A 176 17.90 2.47 13.52
CA VAL A 176 17.69 1.81 14.81
C VAL A 176 16.68 0.66 14.69
N VAL A 177 15.53 0.88 14.04
CA VAL A 177 14.52 -0.17 13.83
C VAL A 177 15.08 -1.34 13.03
N GLN A 178 15.84 -1.07 11.97
CA GLN A 178 16.48 -2.12 11.17
C GLN A 178 17.54 -2.89 11.97
N PHE A 179 18.34 -2.19 12.76
CA PHE A 179 19.35 -2.79 13.62
C PHE A 179 18.71 -3.70 14.68
N VAL A 180 17.69 -3.20 15.40
CA VAL A 180 16.97 -3.99 16.41
C VAL A 180 16.34 -5.23 15.81
N ARG A 181 15.71 -5.12 14.63
CA ARG A 181 15.12 -6.26 13.90
C ARG A 181 16.15 -7.32 13.50
N LYS A 182 17.37 -6.91 13.15
CA LYS A 182 18.47 -7.82 12.77
C LYS A 182 19.21 -8.39 13.98
N SER A 183 19.12 -7.74 15.14
CA SER A 183 19.78 -8.19 16.36
C SER A 183 19.10 -9.45 16.94
N PRO A 184 19.81 -10.26 17.74
CA PRO A 184 19.20 -11.38 18.48
C PRO A 184 18.04 -10.95 19.38
N LEU A 185 18.00 -9.67 19.77
CA LEU A 185 16.92 -9.09 20.58
C LEU A 185 15.57 -9.07 19.85
N SER A 186 15.55 -9.22 18.52
CA SER A 186 14.28 -9.33 17.77
C SER A 186 13.51 -10.63 18.07
N LYS A 187 14.18 -11.65 18.63
CA LYS A 187 13.57 -12.91 19.08
C LYS A 187 12.96 -12.79 20.47
N LEU A 188 13.34 -11.78 21.25
CA LEU A 188 12.63 -11.45 22.49
C LEU A 188 11.27 -10.88 22.08
N LYS A 189 10.19 -11.61 22.42
CA LYS A 189 8.81 -11.12 22.31
C LYS A 189 8.63 -9.94 23.26
N LEU A 190 9.16 -8.77 22.90
CA LEU A 190 8.89 -7.54 23.64
C LEU A 190 7.37 -7.29 23.57
N PRO A 191 6.70 -7.15 24.72
CA PRO A 191 5.27 -6.89 24.75
C PRO A 191 4.95 -5.68 23.86
N ARG A 192 3.89 -5.74 23.05
CA ARG A 192 3.42 -4.60 22.24
C ARG A 192 3.31 -3.31 23.06
N GLN A 193 3.08 -3.42 24.38
CA GLN A 193 3.03 -2.30 25.32
C GLN A 193 4.36 -1.57 25.50
N LEU A 194 5.52 -2.26 25.48
CA LEU A 194 6.83 -1.60 25.51
C LEU A 194 7.10 -0.79 24.25
N TYR A 195 6.58 -1.24 23.10
CA TYR A 195 6.62 -0.49 21.85
C TYR A 195 5.76 0.79 21.92
N HIS A 196 4.64 0.77 22.66
CA HIS A 196 3.82 1.95 22.93
C HIS A 196 4.43 2.89 23.98
N TRP A 197 5.10 2.37 25.01
CA TRP A 197 5.75 3.17 26.06
C TRP A 197 6.95 3.96 25.53
N VAL A 198 7.74 3.36 24.63
CA VAL A 198 8.80 4.08 23.89
C VAL A 198 8.23 5.08 22.88
N ARG A 199 6.99 4.88 22.41
CA ARG A 199 6.28 5.74 21.44
C ARG A 199 5.62 6.98 22.05
N HIS A 200 5.15 6.88 23.28
CA HIS A 200 4.44 7.93 23.99
C HIS A 200 5.16 8.14 25.33
N GLY A 201 6.25 8.92 25.32
CA GLY A 201 6.89 9.32 26.56
C GLY A 201 5.84 9.87 27.53
N SER A 202 5.76 9.25 28.71
CA SER A 202 5.11 9.76 29.92
C SER A 202 3.76 10.48 29.71
N VAL A 203 2.71 9.76 29.32
CA VAL A 203 1.36 10.16 29.73
C VAL A 203 0.88 9.09 30.69
N GLY A 204 0.90 9.44 31.99
CA GLY A 204 0.40 8.58 33.05
C GLY A 204 -1.10 8.29 32.89
N PRO A 205 -1.63 7.25 33.53
CA PRO A 205 -3.05 6.92 33.43
C PRO A 205 -3.85 7.92 34.28
N GLU A 206 -4.61 8.80 33.64
CA GLU A 206 -5.70 9.49 34.33
C GLU A 206 -6.95 8.61 34.31
N VAL A 207 -7.04 7.83 35.40
CA VAL A 207 -8.21 7.37 36.15
C VAL A 207 -9.55 7.33 35.38
N ALA A 208 -10.00 6.10 35.11
CA ALA A 208 -11.40 5.80 34.83
C ALA A 208 -12.27 6.16 36.05
N GLN A 209 -13.18 7.12 35.90
CA GLN A 209 -14.28 7.28 36.84
C GLN A 209 -15.33 6.21 36.57
N THR A 210 -15.37 5.24 37.48
CA THR A 210 -16.46 4.29 37.65
C THR A 210 -17.57 4.91 38.50
N GLY A 211 -18.79 4.86 38.01
CA GLY A 211 -20.03 5.10 38.77
C GLY A 211 -21.17 5.17 37.75
N GLY A 212 -22.12 4.26 37.67
CA GLY A 212 -22.71 3.42 38.69
C GLY A 212 -24.22 3.54 38.45
N VAL A 213 -24.78 2.56 37.76
CA VAL A 213 -26.22 2.48 37.46
C VAL A 213 -26.97 2.34 38.78
N SER A 214 -27.93 3.24 39.04
CA SER A 214 -29.07 2.97 39.90
C SER A 214 -30.29 3.73 39.38
N GLY A 215 -31.25 3.00 38.81
CA GLY A 215 -32.67 3.35 38.97
C GLY A 215 -33.13 2.86 40.35
N PRO A 216 -34.37 3.15 40.83
CA PRO A 216 -35.59 2.99 40.03
C PRO A 216 -36.72 4.02 40.29
N LEU A 217 -37.80 3.83 39.50
CA LEU A 217 -39.16 4.41 39.52
C LEU A 217 -39.36 5.77 38.84
#